data_AF-A0A536HES3-F1
#
_entry.id   AF-A0A536HES3-F1
#
_cell.length_a   1.000
_cell.length_b   1.000
_cell.length_c   1.000
_cell.angle_alpha   90.00
_cell.angle_beta   90.00
_cell.angle_gamma   90.00
#
_symmetry.space_group_name_H-M   'P 1'
#
loop_
_entity.id
_entity.type
_entity.pdbx_description
1 polymer ?
#
loop_
_entity_poly.entity_id
_entity_poly.type
_entity_poly.pdbx_seq_one_letter_code
_entity_poly.pdbx_strand_id
1 'polypeptide(L)'
;MRSLRCSAAPSICAAWPPNLSPKARAVTVVIALAYLLAAVLFILGLKQLSSPKGARNGNFTAAAGMVIALGATVPLLHFTKAGLEITAVGLVIGTLIGTVGARMVRMTAIPQMVALFNGVGGGAAALVAVAELLKFGVHPPFAEVFPSVFSIVIGSVSFAGSMVA
;
A
#
# COMPACT_ATOMS: atom_id res chain seq x y z
N MET A 1 31.65 -10.09 30.41
CA MET A 1 30.64 -10.03 29.32
C MET A 1 29.69 -8.87 29.60
N ARG A 2 30.09 -7.66 29.20
CA ARG A 2 29.34 -6.42 29.45
C ARG A 2 28.38 -6.18 28.31
N SER A 3 27.14 -5.89 28.67
CA SER A 3 26.11 -5.21 27.90
C SER A 3 26.70 -4.21 26.89
N LEU A 4 26.72 -4.56 25.61
CA LEU A 4 26.81 -3.59 24.52
C LEU A 4 25.49 -2.83 24.51
N ARG A 5 25.41 -1.81 25.35
CA ARG A 5 24.28 -0.87 25.38
C ARG A 5 24.27 -0.15 24.06
N CYS A 6 23.14 -0.28 23.39
CA CYS A 6 22.73 0.48 22.22
C CYS A 6 22.88 1.98 22.52
N SER A 7 24.01 2.56 22.13
CA SER A 7 24.31 3.99 22.30
C SER A 7 24.13 4.79 21.00
N ALA A 8 23.71 4.12 19.92
CA ALA A 8 23.44 4.76 18.63
C ALA A 8 21.96 4.59 18.31
N ALA A 9 21.21 5.70 18.41
CA ALA A 9 19.79 5.86 18.07
C ALA A 9 18.77 5.07 18.95
N PRO A 10 18.09 5.73 19.92
CA PRO A 10 16.98 5.12 20.65
C PRO A 10 15.82 4.66 19.74
N SER A 11 15.68 5.21 18.53
CA SER A 11 14.67 4.81 17.54
C SER A 11 14.93 3.43 16.91
N ILE A 12 16.20 3.05 16.68
CA ILE A 12 16.55 1.77 16.06
C ILE A 12 16.43 0.62 17.07
N CYS A 13 16.77 0.87 18.34
CA CYS A 13 16.62 -0.13 19.39
C CYS A 13 15.18 -0.27 19.93
N ALA A 14 14.33 0.75 19.77
CA ALA A 14 12.90 0.64 20.08
C ALA A 14 12.12 -0.19 19.04
N ALA A 15 12.59 -0.23 17.79
CA ALA A 15 11.93 -0.94 16.70
C ALA A 15 12.07 -2.47 16.77
N TRP A 16 13.03 -2.99 17.55
CA TRP A 16 13.25 -4.43 17.71
C TRP A 16 12.96 -4.86 19.16
N PRO A 17 11.82 -5.51 19.44
CA PRO A 17 11.60 -6.16 20.73
C PRO A 17 12.77 -7.12 21.00
N PRO A 18 13.55 -6.96 22.07
CA PRO A 18 14.74 -7.79 22.31
C PRO A 18 14.40 -9.29 22.50
N ASN A 19 13.11 -9.64 22.60
CA ASN A 19 12.65 -11.01 22.86
C ASN A 19 11.35 -11.38 22.09
N LEU A 20 11.36 -11.32 20.75
CA LEU A 20 10.31 -11.97 19.95
C LEU A 20 10.40 -13.50 20.10
N SER A 21 9.25 -14.16 20.28
CA SER A 21 9.17 -15.62 20.21
C SER A 21 9.68 -16.13 18.83
N PRO A 22 10.24 -17.34 18.74
CA PRO A 22 10.71 -17.89 17.46
C PRO A 22 9.66 -17.86 16.36
N LYS A 23 8.39 -18.08 16.75
CA LYS A 23 7.23 -18.00 15.86
C LYS A 23 7.02 -16.58 15.33
N ALA A 24 7.08 -15.57 16.19
CA ALA A 24 6.88 -14.17 15.78
C ALA A 24 7.99 -13.68 14.84
N ARG A 25 9.26 -14.04 15.10
CA ARG A 25 10.37 -13.75 14.16
C ARG A 25 10.16 -14.40 12.79
N ALA A 26 9.77 -15.67 12.78
CA ALA A 26 9.52 -16.39 11.52
C ALA A 26 8.39 -15.72 10.72
N VAL A 27 7.31 -15.30 11.38
CA VAL A 27 6.18 -14.61 10.73
C VAL A 27 6.63 -13.29 10.09
N THR A 28 7.39 -12.44 10.80
CA THR A 28 7.88 -11.18 10.23
C THR A 28 8.81 -11.41 9.02
N VAL A 29 9.68 -12.42 9.08
CA VAL A 29 10.58 -12.75 7.97
C VAL A 29 9.79 -13.23 6.75
N VAL A 30 8.81 -14.11 6.94
CA VAL A 30 7.95 -14.59 5.85
C VAL A 30 7.21 -13.43 5.19
N ILE A 31 6.68 -12.50 5.96
CA ILE A 31 5.98 -11.31 5.43
C ILE A 31 6.94 -10.39 4.68
N ALA A 32 8.14 -10.14 5.21
CA ALA A 32 9.15 -9.33 4.52
C ALA A 32 9.57 -9.95 3.19
N LEU A 33 9.77 -11.28 3.15
CA LEU A 33 10.06 -12.01 1.91
C LEU A 33 8.87 -11.98 0.94
N ALA A 34 7.64 -12.03 1.43
CA ALA A 34 6.44 -11.90 0.59
C ALA A 34 6.34 -10.50 -0.05
N TYR A 35 6.64 -9.42 0.68
CA TYR A 35 6.70 -8.07 0.11
C TYR A 35 7.84 -7.92 -0.89
N LEU A 36 9.02 -8.50 -0.62
CA LEU A 36 10.12 -8.52 -1.57
C LEU A 36 9.72 -9.25 -2.86
N LEU A 37 9.09 -10.41 -2.74
CA LEU A 37 8.59 -11.16 -3.88
C LEU A 37 7.54 -10.36 -4.66
N ALA A 38 6.59 -9.72 -3.98
CA ALA A 38 5.58 -8.87 -4.62
C ALA A 38 6.23 -7.70 -5.38
N ALA A 39 7.22 -7.03 -4.80
CA ALA A 39 7.96 -5.96 -5.46
C ALA A 39 8.69 -6.44 -6.72
N VAL A 40 9.35 -7.61 -6.67
CA VAL A 40 10.00 -8.24 -7.83
C VAL A 40 8.97 -8.54 -8.93
N LEU A 41 7.81 -9.11 -8.57
CA LEU A 41 6.74 -9.40 -9.53
C LEU A 41 6.18 -8.13 -10.17
N PHE A 42 6.03 -7.03 -9.43
CA PHE A 42 5.63 -5.74 -10.01
C PHE A 42 6.66 -5.23 -11.02
N ILE A 43 7.95 -5.27 -10.70
CA ILE A 43 9.03 -4.84 -11.61
C ILE A 43 9.02 -5.70 -12.88
N LEU A 44 8.93 -7.02 -12.75
CA LEU A 44 8.85 -7.94 -13.89
C LEU A 44 7.56 -7.75 -14.70
N GLY A 45 6.44 -7.45 -14.04
CA GLY A 45 5.16 -7.12 -14.68
C GLY A 45 5.27 -5.86 -15.54
N LEU A 46 5.81 -4.77 -14.97
CA LEU A 46 6.04 -3.51 -15.69
C LEU A 46 6.99 -3.68 -16.88
N LYS A 47 8.07 -4.46 -16.71
CA LYS A 47 9.00 -4.77 -17.81
C LYS A 47 8.33 -5.52 -18.96
N GLN A 48 7.44 -6.47 -18.64
CA GLN A 48 6.69 -7.22 -19.67
C GLN A 48 5.66 -6.33 -20.38
N LEU A 49 5.02 -5.40 -19.67
CA LEU A 49 4.07 -4.43 -20.21
C LEU A 49 4.70 -3.46 -21.23
N SER A 50 6.02 -3.26 -21.18
CA SER A 50 6.74 -2.42 -22.15
C SER A 50 6.81 -3.01 -23.58
N SER A 51 6.30 -4.23 -23.80
CA SER A 51 6.25 -4.84 -25.14
C SER A 51 4.87 -5.44 -25.43
N PRO A 52 4.33 -5.29 -26.67
CA PRO A 52 3.04 -5.90 -27.02
C PRO A 52 3.01 -7.42 -26.84
N LYS A 53 4.13 -8.11 -27.13
CA LYS A 53 4.27 -9.56 -26.96
C LYS A 53 4.13 -10.00 -25.50
N GLY A 54 4.63 -9.20 -24.57
CA GLY A 54 4.62 -9.50 -23.13
C GLY A 54 3.43 -8.94 -22.37
N ALA A 55 2.63 -8.04 -22.96
CA ALA A 55 1.66 -7.23 -22.24
C ALA A 55 0.63 -8.04 -21.42
N ARG A 56 0.08 -9.12 -22.01
CA ARG A 56 -0.90 -9.98 -21.31
C ARG A 56 -0.30 -10.67 -20.08
N ASN A 57 0.90 -11.24 -20.24
CA ASN A 57 1.61 -11.90 -19.13
C ASN A 57 2.09 -10.88 -18.09
N GLY A 58 2.49 -9.69 -18.51
CA GLY A 58 2.87 -8.59 -17.62
C GLY A 58 1.74 -8.21 -16.68
N ASN A 59 0.51 -8.08 -17.19
CA ASN A 59 -0.65 -7.78 -16.37
C ASN A 59 -0.95 -8.90 -15.35
N PHE A 60 -0.91 -10.18 -15.76
CA PHE A 60 -1.07 -11.30 -14.82
C PHE A 60 0.03 -11.35 -13.76
N THR A 61 1.29 -11.07 -14.14
CA THR A 61 2.43 -11.05 -13.22
C THR A 61 2.24 -9.96 -12.15
N ALA A 62 1.82 -8.75 -12.56
CA ALA A 62 1.53 -7.65 -11.64
C ALA A 62 0.33 -7.96 -10.73
N ALA A 63 -0.73 -8.57 -11.28
CA ALA A 63 -1.89 -8.99 -10.50
C ALA A 63 -1.52 -10.03 -9.41
N ALA A 64 -0.65 -10.99 -9.74
CA ALA A 64 -0.13 -11.96 -8.76
C ALA A 64 0.66 -11.26 -7.63
N GLY A 65 1.50 -10.28 -7.99
CA GLY A 65 2.20 -9.43 -7.01
C GLY A 65 1.25 -8.71 -6.06
N MET A 66 0.17 -8.12 -6.60
CA MET A 66 -0.86 -7.44 -5.80
C MET A 66 -1.56 -8.39 -4.82
N VAL A 67 -1.94 -9.59 -5.26
CA VAL A 67 -2.58 -10.60 -4.41
C VAL A 67 -1.65 -11.03 -3.27
N ILE A 68 -0.37 -11.28 -3.56
CA ILE A 68 0.64 -11.63 -2.54
C ILE A 68 0.79 -10.49 -1.52
N ALA A 69 0.88 -9.24 -1.98
CA ALA A 69 1.01 -8.09 -1.09
C ALA A 69 -0.19 -7.97 -0.14
N LEU A 70 -1.43 -8.01 -0.66
CA LEU A 70 -2.63 -7.97 0.18
C LEU A 70 -2.70 -9.14 1.16
N GLY A 71 -2.42 -10.36 0.69
CA GLY A 71 -2.42 -11.56 1.52
C GLY A 71 -1.38 -11.52 2.65
N ALA A 72 -0.22 -10.90 2.41
CA ALA A 72 0.81 -10.70 3.42
C ALA A 72 0.45 -9.60 4.44
N THR A 73 -0.32 -8.58 4.03
CA THR A 73 -0.76 -7.48 4.90
C THR A 73 -1.87 -7.91 5.86
N VAL A 74 -2.83 -8.74 5.42
CA VAL A 74 -4.01 -9.10 6.23
C VAL A 74 -3.65 -9.62 7.65
N PRO A 75 -2.67 -10.52 7.85
CA PRO A 75 -2.28 -10.98 9.18
C PRO A 75 -1.67 -9.91 10.10
N LEU A 76 -1.15 -8.80 9.54
CA LEU A 76 -0.61 -7.68 10.31
C LEU A 76 -1.70 -6.74 10.83
N LEU A 77 -2.91 -6.83 10.29
CA LEU A 77 -4.00 -5.91 10.62
C LEU A 77 -4.67 -6.37 11.92
N HIS A 78 -4.62 -5.50 12.93
CA HIS A 78 -5.33 -5.69 14.18
C HIS A 78 -6.76 -5.17 14.05
N PHE A 79 -7.65 -6.00 13.52
CA PHE A 79 -9.06 -5.62 13.33
C PHE A 79 -9.84 -5.67 14.63
N THR A 80 -10.57 -4.59 14.93
CA THR A 80 -11.78 -4.67 15.76
C THR A 80 -12.90 -5.31 14.92
N LYS A 81 -13.97 -5.82 15.56
CA LYS A 81 -15.12 -6.39 14.82
C LYS A 81 -15.67 -5.40 13.78
N ALA A 82 -15.91 -4.16 14.21
CA ALA A 82 -16.34 -3.08 13.32
C ALA A 82 -15.30 -2.75 12.24
N GLY A 83 -14.00 -2.77 12.56
CA GLY A 83 -12.92 -2.51 11.59
C GLY A 83 -12.85 -3.57 10.49
N LEU A 84 -13.07 -4.85 10.83
CA LEU A 84 -13.17 -5.93 9.85
C LEU A 84 -14.38 -5.76 8.94
N GLU A 85 -15.55 -5.46 9.52
CA GLU A 85 -16.79 -5.23 8.76
C GLU A 85 -16.65 -4.07 7.78
N ILE A 86 -16.16 -2.91 8.24
CA ILE A 86 -15.97 -1.72 7.39
C ILE A 86 -14.96 -2.01 6.27
N THR A 87 -13.85 -2.68 6.59
CA THR A 87 -12.82 -3.02 5.60
C THR A 87 -13.35 -4.01 4.56
N ALA A 88 -14.08 -5.04 4.99
CA ALA A 88 -14.69 -6.01 4.09
C ALA A 88 -15.73 -5.36 3.17
N VAL A 89 -16.60 -4.50 3.71
CA VAL A 89 -17.59 -3.76 2.92
C VAL A 89 -16.90 -2.82 1.94
N GLY A 90 -15.89 -2.07 2.38
CA GLY A 90 -15.11 -1.18 1.53
C GLY A 90 -14.41 -1.92 0.38
N LEU A 91 -13.81 -3.09 0.68
CA LEU A 91 -13.17 -3.94 -0.32
C LEU A 91 -14.17 -4.45 -1.37
N VAL A 92 -15.34 -4.92 -0.93
CA VAL A 92 -16.40 -5.43 -1.83
C VAL A 92 -16.93 -4.30 -2.71
N ILE A 93 -17.31 -3.17 -2.12
CA ILE A 93 -17.85 -2.01 -2.87
C ILE A 93 -16.79 -1.48 -3.85
N GLY A 94 -15.56 -1.26 -3.39
CA GLY A 94 -14.47 -0.76 -4.23
C GLY A 94 -14.15 -1.69 -5.39
N THR A 95 -14.04 -2.99 -5.12
CA THR A 95 -13.78 -4.01 -6.16
C THR A 95 -14.94 -4.07 -7.17
N LEU A 96 -16.19 -4.00 -6.69
CA LEU A 96 -17.37 -4.03 -7.55
C LEU A 96 -17.42 -2.81 -8.46
N ILE A 97 -17.34 -1.60 -7.90
CA ILE A 97 -17.37 -0.34 -8.66
C ILE A 97 -16.20 -0.29 -9.65
N GLY A 98 -14.99 -0.63 -9.20
CA GLY A 98 -13.80 -0.64 -10.06
C GLY A 98 -13.91 -1.64 -11.21
N THR A 99 -14.36 -2.88 -10.93
CA THR A 99 -14.47 -3.93 -11.96
C THR A 99 -15.58 -3.61 -12.97
N VAL A 100 -16.74 -3.16 -12.50
CA VAL A 100 -17.87 -2.81 -13.36
C VAL A 100 -17.50 -1.59 -14.22
N GLY A 101 -16.98 -0.54 -13.60
CA GLY A 101 -16.51 0.65 -14.30
C GLY A 101 -15.48 0.33 -15.38
N ALA A 102 -14.47 -0.48 -15.06
CA ALA A 102 -13.42 -0.85 -16.02
C ALA A 102 -13.93 -1.66 -17.21
N ARG A 103 -15.00 -2.46 -17.05
CA ARG A 103 -15.54 -3.33 -18.10
C ARG A 103 -16.58 -2.66 -18.99
N MET A 104 -17.28 -1.65 -18.48
CA MET A 104 -18.41 -1.02 -19.18
C MET A 104 -17.99 0.17 -20.06
N VAL A 105 -16.75 0.65 -19.95
CA VAL A 105 -16.32 1.85 -20.68
C VAL A 105 -15.91 1.51 -22.11
N ARG A 106 -16.26 2.41 -23.02
CA ARG A 106 -15.91 2.32 -24.45
C ARG A 106 -14.39 2.44 -24.62
N MET A 107 -13.81 1.75 -25.60
CA MET A 107 -12.37 1.83 -25.88
C MET A 107 -11.90 3.27 -26.25
N THR A 108 -12.79 4.11 -26.77
CA THR A 108 -12.51 5.54 -27.05
C THR A 108 -12.42 6.39 -25.78
N ALA A 109 -12.95 5.87 -24.68
CA ALA A 109 -13.10 6.51 -23.40
C ALA A 109 -12.10 5.98 -22.34
N ILE A 110 -11.07 5.25 -22.78
CA ILE A 110 -9.99 4.76 -21.90
C ILE A 110 -9.30 5.92 -21.17
N PRO A 111 -8.97 7.07 -21.80
CA PRO A 111 -8.26 8.16 -21.11
C PRO A 111 -8.96 8.67 -19.84
N GLN A 112 -10.27 8.94 -19.89
CA GLN A 112 -11.00 9.44 -18.71
C GLN A 112 -11.11 8.41 -17.58
N MET A 113 -11.20 7.11 -17.91
CA MET A 113 -11.23 6.07 -16.88
C MET A 113 -9.88 5.89 -16.20
N VAL A 114 -8.79 6.02 -16.96
CA VAL A 114 -7.44 6.01 -16.39
C VAL A 114 -7.22 7.22 -15.48
N ALA A 115 -7.70 8.40 -15.88
CA ALA A 115 -7.67 9.59 -15.03
C ALA A 115 -8.42 9.34 -13.71
N LEU A 116 -9.67 8.87 -13.77
CA LEU A 116 -10.47 8.60 -12.58
C LEU A 116 -9.79 7.59 -11.62
N PHE A 117 -9.25 6.48 -12.13
CA PHE A 117 -8.57 5.49 -11.29
C PHE A 117 -7.26 6.00 -10.69
N ASN A 118 -6.51 6.84 -11.40
CA ASN A 118 -5.34 7.51 -10.84
C ASN A 118 -5.76 8.46 -9.71
N GLY A 119 -6.81 9.26 -9.94
CA GLY A 119 -7.37 10.16 -8.95
C GLY A 119 -7.81 9.47 -7.67
N VAL A 120 -8.63 8.42 -7.77
CA VAL A 120 -9.09 7.64 -6.61
C VAL A 120 -7.92 7.02 -5.86
N GLY A 121 -6.89 6.54 -6.56
CA GLY A 121 -5.65 6.05 -5.94
C GLY A 121 -4.89 7.14 -5.17
N GLY A 122 -4.75 8.34 -5.75
CA GLY A 122 -4.18 9.51 -5.09
C GLY A 122 -4.98 9.94 -3.85
N GLY A 123 -6.30 9.98 -3.97
CA GLY A 123 -7.21 10.26 -2.85
C GLY A 123 -7.08 9.25 -1.71
N ALA A 124 -6.96 7.95 -2.04
CA ALA A 124 -6.71 6.91 -1.04
C ALA A 124 -5.38 7.13 -0.30
N ALA A 125 -4.30 7.46 -1.01
CA ALA A 125 -3.01 7.77 -0.40
C ALA A 125 -3.08 9.01 0.53
N ALA A 126 -3.81 10.05 0.12
CA ALA A 126 -4.04 11.23 0.96
C ALA A 126 -4.83 10.89 2.23
N LEU A 127 -5.92 10.13 2.12
CA LEU A 127 -6.74 9.73 3.26
C LEU A 127 -5.97 8.84 4.25
N VAL A 128 -5.15 7.91 3.75
CA VAL A 128 -4.28 7.08 4.61
C VAL A 128 -3.26 7.96 5.34
N ALA A 129 -2.65 8.92 4.66
CA ALA A 129 -1.69 9.83 5.27
C ALA A 129 -2.33 10.78 6.32
N VAL A 130 -3.56 11.26 6.07
CA VAL A 130 -4.34 11.99 7.10
C VAL A 130 -4.62 11.09 8.30
N ALA A 131 -5.08 9.86 8.07
CA ALA A 131 -5.40 8.92 9.15
C ALA A 131 -4.16 8.57 10.00
N GLU A 132 -2.97 8.53 9.40
CA GLU A 132 -1.73 8.32 10.14
C GLU A 132 -1.30 9.58 10.91
N LEU A 133 -1.40 10.76 10.28
CA LEU A 133 -1.09 12.04 10.92
C LEU A 133 -1.97 12.31 12.16
N LEU A 134 -3.24 11.86 12.15
CA LEU A 134 -4.15 11.96 13.30
C LEU A 134 -3.76 11.06 14.48
N LYS A 135 -2.94 10.02 14.26
CA LYS A 135 -2.43 9.16 15.33
C LYS A 135 -1.14 9.70 15.94
N PHE A 136 -0.49 10.65 15.26
CA PHE A 136 0.71 11.28 15.77
C PHE A 136 0.39 12.09 17.04
N GLY A 137 1.27 12.00 18.03
CA GLY A 137 1.14 12.76 19.29
C GLY A 137 1.44 14.26 19.10
N VAL A 138 1.69 14.97 20.20
CA VAL A 138 1.92 16.43 20.18
C VAL A 138 3.27 16.81 19.51
N HIS A 139 4.26 15.92 19.55
CA HIS A 139 5.60 16.15 18.98
C HIS A 139 6.10 14.95 18.16
N PRO A 140 5.50 14.69 16.98
CA PRO A 140 5.95 13.60 16.12
C PRO A 140 7.31 13.91 15.48
N PRO A 141 8.17 12.89 15.30
CA PRO A 141 9.44 13.05 14.60
C PRO A 141 9.24 13.57 13.17
N PHE A 142 10.14 14.43 12.71
CA PHE A 142 10.10 14.95 11.33
C PHE A 142 10.08 13.83 10.27
N ALA A 143 10.74 12.70 10.54
CA ALA A 143 10.79 11.54 9.66
C ALA A 143 9.41 10.91 9.40
N GLU A 144 8.43 11.09 10.29
CA GLU A 144 7.07 10.55 10.15
C GLU A 144 6.10 11.59 9.59
N VAL A 145 6.24 12.85 10.02
CA VAL A 145 5.38 13.96 9.56
C VAL A 145 5.65 14.31 8.11
N PHE A 146 6.93 14.42 7.72
CA PHE A 146 7.29 14.94 6.41
C PHE A 146 6.74 14.09 5.25
N PRO A 147 6.92 12.76 5.23
CA PRO A 147 6.32 11.92 4.19
C PRO A 147 4.79 11.97 4.21
N SER A 148 4.18 12.01 5.40
CA SER A 148 2.72 12.05 5.55
C SER A 148 2.13 13.33 4.94
N VAL A 149 2.67 14.50 5.28
CA VAL A 149 2.24 15.78 4.70
C VAL A 149 2.45 15.80 3.19
N PHE A 150 3.58 15.28 2.70
CA PHE A 150 3.87 15.21 1.27
C PHE A 150 2.89 14.28 0.53
N SER A 151 2.55 13.13 1.11
CA SER A 151 1.52 12.22 0.59
C SER A 151 0.13 12.85 0.55
N ILE A 152 -0.23 13.67 1.55
CA ILE A 152 -1.49 14.44 1.55
C ILE A 152 -1.51 15.41 0.37
N VAL A 153 -0.43 16.18 0.17
CA VAL A 153 -0.34 17.17 -0.92
C VAL A 153 -0.39 16.49 -2.29
N ILE A 154 0.47 15.50 -2.55
CA ILE A 154 0.51 14.82 -3.85
C ILE A 154 -0.80 14.07 -4.11
N GLY A 155 -1.33 13.36 -3.11
CA GLY A 155 -2.56 12.59 -3.24
C GLY A 155 -3.78 13.48 -3.52
N SER A 156 -3.91 14.60 -2.80
CA SER A 156 -5.01 15.56 -3.02
C SER A 156 -4.92 16.27 -4.36
N VAL A 157 -3.72 16.66 -4.81
CA VAL A 157 -3.50 17.25 -6.13
C VAL A 157 -3.81 16.25 -7.25
N SER A 158 -3.37 15.00 -7.12
CA SER A 158 -3.69 13.92 -8.07
C SER A 158 -5.19 13.66 -8.15
N PHE A 159 -5.88 13.61 -7.00
CA PHE A 159 -7.33 13.46 -6.93
C PHE A 159 -8.06 14.62 -7.60
N ALA A 160 -7.75 15.87 -7.20
CA ALA A 160 -8.39 17.06 -7.75
C ALA A 160 -8.12 17.20 -9.26
N GLY A 161 -6.87 17.01 -9.70
CA GLY A 161 -6.51 17.06 -11.12
C GLY A 161 -7.25 16.02 -11.96
N SER A 162 -7.43 14.81 -11.42
CA SER A 162 -8.17 13.74 -12.10
C SER A 162 -9.69 13.95 -12.14
N MET A 163 -10.25 14.77 -11.25
CA MET A 163 -11.68 15.15 -11.31
C MET A 163 -11.95 16.23 -12.37
N VAL A 164 -10.93 17.03 -12.70
CA VAL A 164 -11.02 18.10 -13.70
C VAL A 164 -10.71 17.56 -15.11
N ALA A 165 -9.78 16.62 -15.21
CA ALA A 165 -9.36 15.96 -16.46
C ALA A 165 -10.43 15.00 -17.02
#